data_AF-A0A9E8MW50-F1
#
_entry.id   AF-A0A9E8MW50-F1
#
_cell.length_a   1.000
_cell.length_b   1.000
_cell.length_c   1.000
_cell.angle_alpha   90.00
_cell.angle_beta   90.00
_cell.angle_gamma   90.00
#
_symmetry.space_group_name_H-M   'P 1'
#
loop_
_entity.id
_entity.type
_entity.pdbx_description
1 polymer ?
#
loop_
_entity_poly.entity_id
_entity_poly.type
_entity_poly.pdbx_seq_one_letter_code
_entity_poly.pdbx_strand_id
1 'polypeptide(L)'
;MKPHLIIKLNNQDENPRYDYWETLINDKSNLSKSFVPNIDAIINKTYKIDFIASQNYKSKDKKWSPEEIRSGLDRIYRLILLTNNTTIPQQLIDDISFLPNVVYVHEGQITTSDIPRQELAATQSLSSKYSDNAIYLKEGHLWTKGHPRD
;
A
#
# COMPACT_ATOMS: atom_id res chain seq x y z
N MET A 1 11.31 -10.71 -3.97
CA MET A 1 10.14 -9.79 -4.09
C MET A 1 10.66 -8.44 -4.58
N LYS A 2 9.93 -7.71 -5.44
CA LYS A 2 10.41 -6.41 -5.92
C LYS A 2 10.15 -5.34 -4.86
N PRO A 3 11.12 -4.48 -4.52
CA PRO A 3 10.89 -3.35 -3.63
C PRO A 3 9.86 -2.40 -4.25
N HIS A 4 9.03 -1.80 -3.40
CA HIS A 4 8.03 -0.84 -3.85
C HIS A 4 7.80 0.25 -2.80
N LEU A 5 7.40 1.42 -3.29
CA LEU A 5 6.96 2.54 -2.47
C LEU A 5 5.44 2.63 -2.49
N ILE A 6 4.86 2.97 -1.34
CA ILE A 6 3.47 3.42 -1.24
C ILE A 6 3.49 4.92 -1.06
N ILE A 7 2.81 5.63 -1.96
CA ILE A 7 2.78 7.10 -1.99
C ILE A 7 1.32 7.54 -1.96
N LYS A 8 0.98 8.45 -1.04
CA LYS A 8 -0.30 9.16 -1.09
C LYS A 8 -0.06 10.59 -1.55
N LEU A 9 -0.78 11.01 -2.58
CA LEU A 9 -0.75 12.39 -3.05
C LEU A 9 -1.80 13.25 -2.35
N ASN A 10 -1.60 14.57 -2.41
CA ASN A 10 -2.62 15.53 -2.05
C ASN A 10 -3.82 15.45 -3.02
N ASN A 11 -4.97 15.96 -2.60
CA ASN A 11 -6.10 16.08 -3.51
C ASN A 11 -5.81 17.24 -4.48
N GLN A 12 -5.57 16.92 -5.74
CA GLN A 12 -5.36 17.88 -6.83
C GLN A 12 -6.44 17.68 -7.89
N ASP A 13 -6.70 18.71 -8.69
CA ASP A 13 -7.75 18.70 -9.71
C ASP A 13 -7.59 17.52 -10.69
N GLU A 14 -6.35 17.14 -11.01
CA GLU A 14 -6.03 16.00 -11.88
C GLU A 14 -4.99 15.08 -11.27
N ASN A 15 -5.44 14.23 -10.34
CA ASN A 15 -4.61 13.13 -9.85
C ASN A 15 -4.48 12.03 -10.93
N PRO A 16 -3.26 11.46 -11.12
CA PRO A 16 -3.05 10.46 -12.15
C PRO A 16 -3.87 9.20 -11.87
N ARG A 17 -4.28 8.51 -12.94
CA ARG A 17 -5.10 7.29 -12.86
C ARG A 17 -4.34 6.15 -13.51
N TYR A 18 -4.22 5.04 -12.77
CA TYR A 18 -3.58 3.82 -13.23
C TYR A 18 -4.48 2.62 -12.96
N ASP A 19 -4.16 1.52 -13.63
CA ASP A 19 -4.75 0.24 -13.31
C ASP A 19 -4.32 -0.25 -11.92
N TYR A 20 -5.16 -1.08 -11.32
CA TYR A 20 -4.90 -1.69 -10.03
C TYR A 20 -3.71 -2.66 -10.11
N TRP A 21 -2.84 -2.64 -9.10
CA TRP A 21 -1.58 -3.38 -9.14
C TRP A 21 -1.73 -4.90 -9.36
N GLU A 22 -2.77 -5.54 -8.82
CA GLU A 22 -2.99 -6.98 -9.06
C GLU A 22 -3.40 -7.26 -10.51
N THR A 23 -4.14 -6.34 -11.13
CA THR A 23 -4.48 -6.44 -12.56
C THR A 23 -3.19 -6.39 -13.39
N LEU A 24 -2.26 -5.49 -13.05
CA LEU A 24 -0.98 -5.34 -13.75
C LEU A 24 0.00 -6.51 -13.57
N ILE A 25 -0.14 -7.29 -12.49
CA ILE A 25 0.64 -8.53 -12.31
C ILE A 25 0.22 -9.59 -13.33
N ASN A 26 -1.08 -9.68 -13.59
CA ASN A 26 -1.66 -10.66 -14.50
C ASN A 26 -1.60 -10.19 -15.96
N ASP A 27 -1.79 -8.89 -16.19
CA ASP A 27 -1.80 -8.26 -17.51
C ASP A 27 -0.87 -7.04 -17.53
N LYS A 28 0.25 -7.18 -18.25
CA LYS A 28 1.31 -6.17 -18.33
C LYS A 28 1.16 -5.20 -19.51
N SER A 29 -0.01 -5.14 -20.12
CA SER A 29 -0.27 -4.27 -21.28
C SER A 29 -0.21 -2.77 -20.95
N ASN A 30 -0.72 -2.37 -19.78
CA ASN A 30 -0.88 -0.96 -19.37
C ASN A 30 0.13 -0.50 -18.30
N LEU A 31 1.39 -0.92 -18.39
CA LEU A 31 2.40 -0.50 -17.42
C LEU A 31 2.80 0.97 -17.64
N SER A 32 2.55 1.82 -16.64
CA SER A 32 3.06 3.19 -16.66
C SER A 32 4.46 3.28 -16.07
N LYS A 33 5.40 3.87 -16.81
CA LYS A 33 6.77 4.18 -16.33
C LYS A 33 6.96 5.64 -15.92
N SER A 34 5.87 6.38 -15.85
CA SER A 34 5.82 7.77 -15.41
C SER A 34 4.76 7.93 -14.33
N PHE A 35 5.01 8.83 -13.38
CA PHE A 35 4.11 9.14 -12.30
C PHE A 35 3.78 10.64 -12.28
N VAL A 36 4.49 11.40 -11.45
CA VAL A 36 4.35 12.86 -11.36
C VAL A 36 5.73 13.46 -11.63
N PRO A 37 5.85 14.53 -12.45
CA PRO A 37 7.15 14.99 -12.94
C PRO A 37 8.22 15.24 -11.88
N ASN A 38 7.85 15.70 -10.68
CA ASN A 38 8.78 15.94 -9.59
C ASN A 38 9.29 14.64 -8.93
N ILE A 39 8.41 13.65 -8.75
CA ILE A 39 8.76 12.32 -8.23
C ILE A 39 9.60 11.57 -9.28
N ASP A 40 9.19 11.64 -10.55
CA ASP A 40 9.92 11.04 -11.68
C ASP A 40 11.35 11.59 -11.77
N ALA A 41 11.52 12.90 -11.56
CA ALA A 41 12.83 13.54 -11.55
C ALA A 41 13.72 12.98 -10.44
N ILE A 42 13.22 12.83 -9.21
CA ILE A 42 13.99 12.27 -8.11
C ILE A 42 14.37 10.82 -8.42
N ILE A 43 13.39 9.95 -8.70
CA ILE A 43 13.63 8.51 -8.86
C ILE A 43 14.53 8.24 -10.08
N ASN A 44 14.22 8.83 -11.24
CA ASN A 44 14.92 8.52 -12.49
C ASN A 44 16.22 9.32 -12.67
N LYS A 45 16.25 10.62 -12.31
CA LYS A 45 17.43 11.47 -12.55
C LYS A 45 18.44 11.42 -11.40
N THR A 46 17.97 11.48 -10.15
CA THR A 46 18.86 11.47 -8.98
C THR A 46 19.31 10.05 -8.64
N TYR A 47 18.36 9.11 -8.54
CA TYR A 47 18.64 7.74 -8.10
C TYR A 47 18.87 6.73 -9.23
N LYS A 48 18.51 7.10 -10.48
CA LYS A 48 18.65 6.23 -11.68
C LYS A 48 17.96 4.88 -11.53
N ILE A 49 16.78 4.87 -10.92
CA ILE A 49 15.98 3.67 -10.70
C ILE A 49 14.79 3.71 -11.67
N ASP A 50 14.63 2.69 -12.51
CA ASP A 50 13.39 2.54 -13.27
C ASP A 50 12.25 2.08 -12.35
N PHE A 51 11.01 2.46 -12.66
CA PHE A 51 9.85 2.03 -11.88
C PHE A 51 8.60 1.81 -12.74
N ILE A 52 7.60 1.18 -12.13
CA ILE A 52 6.24 1.02 -12.66
C ILE A 52 5.24 1.63 -11.66
N ALA A 53 4.40 2.54 -12.13
CA ALA A 53 3.32 3.14 -11.34
C ALA A 53 2.01 2.36 -11.49
N SER A 54 1.28 2.24 -10.38
CA SER A 54 -0.02 1.56 -10.31
C SER A 54 -0.87 2.12 -9.19
N GLN A 55 -2.18 1.87 -9.24
CA GLN A 55 -3.06 2.19 -8.12
C GLN A 55 -2.90 1.13 -7.02
N ASN A 56 -2.75 1.57 -5.76
CA ASN A 56 -2.62 0.62 -4.65
C ASN A 56 -3.97 0.03 -4.22
N TYR A 57 -5.07 0.76 -4.44
CA TYR A 57 -6.43 0.31 -4.15
C TYR A 57 -7.31 0.41 -5.39
N LYS A 58 -8.39 -0.37 -5.40
CA LYS A 58 -9.44 -0.31 -6.40
C LYS A 58 -10.73 0.12 -5.72
N SER A 59 -11.58 0.88 -6.42
CA SER A 59 -12.93 1.16 -5.94
C SER A 59 -13.70 -0.14 -5.72
N LYS A 60 -14.54 -0.16 -4.69
CA LYS A 60 -15.43 -1.31 -4.45
C LYS A 60 -16.38 -1.55 -5.64
N ASP A 61 -16.91 -0.46 -6.20
CA ASP A 61 -17.83 -0.46 -7.33
C ASP A 61 -17.15 0.00 -8.63
N LYS A 62 -17.93 0.30 -9.68
CA LYS A 62 -17.41 0.81 -10.97
C LYS A 62 -16.72 2.17 -10.87
N LYS A 63 -17.05 2.95 -9.83
CA LYS A 63 -16.50 4.29 -9.56
C LYS A 63 -16.25 4.41 -8.06
N TRP A 64 -15.29 5.26 -7.70
CA TRP A 64 -15.04 5.62 -6.31
C TRP A 64 -16.27 6.28 -5.69
N SER A 65 -16.70 5.80 -4.53
CA SER A 65 -17.76 6.44 -3.77
C SER A 65 -17.27 7.73 -3.10
N PRO A 66 -18.18 8.65 -2.71
CA PRO A 66 -17.81 9.86 -1.98
C PRO A 66 -17.03 9.57 -0.68
N GLU A 67 -17.34 8.46 -0.01
CA GLU A 67 -16.65 8.01 1.21
C GLU A 67 -15.22 7.56 0.91
N GLU A 68 -15.00 6.80 -0.17
CA GLU A 68 -13.67 6.35 -0.59
C GLU A 68 -12.77 7.51 -1.05
N ILE A 69 -13.35 8.51 -1.73
CA ILE A 69 -12.63 9.74 -2.12
C ILE A 69 -12.25 10.55 -0.88
N ARG A 70 -13.14 10.62 0.12
CA ARG A 70 -12.92 11.34 1.37
C ARG A 70 -11.80 10.70 2.20
N SER A 71 -11.74 9.37 2.27
CA SER A 71 -10.62 8.65 2.89
C SER A 71 -9.33 8.79 2.07
N GLY A 72 -9.46 9.04 0.77
CA GLY A 72 -8.37 9.28 -0.16
C GLY A 72 -7.68 8.02 -0.61
N LEU A 73 -8.40 6.90 -0.67
CA LEU A 73 -7.91 5.64 -1.24
C LEU A 73 -7.61 5.78 -2.73
N ASP A 74 -8.35 6.66 -3.42
CA ASP A 74 -8.25 6.92 -4.85
C ASP A 74 -6.93 7.63 -5.27
N ARG A 75 -6.17 8.12 -4.29
CA ARG A 75 -4.91 8.85 -4.46
C ARG A 75 -3.73 8.19 -3.74
N ILE A 76 -3.85 6.88 -3.48
CA ILE A 76 -2.74 6.05 -2.98
C ILE A 76 -2.23 5.18 -4.12
N TYR A 77 -0.94 5.28 -4.35
CA TYR A 77 -0.23 4.69 -5.47
C TYR A 77 0.86 3.75 -4.99
N ARG A 78 1.15 2.76 -5.81
CA ARG A 78 2.26 1.83 -5.62
C ARG A 78 3.25 2.03 -6.76
N LEU A 79 4.49 2.36 -6.41
CA LEU A 79 5.61 2.43 -7.34
C LEU A 79 6.50 1.20 -7.14
N ILE A 80 6.46 0.28 -8.10
CA ILE A 80 7.32 -0.91 -8.09
C ILE A 80 8.66 -0.53 -8.68
N LEU A 81 9.72 -0.58 -7.88
CA LEU A 81 11.06 -0.23 -8.33
C LEU A 81 11.68 -1.41 -9.09
N LEU A 82 12.15 -1.16 -10.30
CA LEU A 82 12.80 -2.12 -11.18
C LEU A 82 14.31 -2.13 -10.93
N THR A 83 14.67 -2.54 -9.73
CA THR A 83 16.06 -2.67 -9.30
C THR A 83 16.38 -4.09 -8.86
N ASN A 84 17.67 -4.45 -8.89
CA ASN A 84 18.19 -5.69 -8.34
C ASN A 84 18.43 -5.59 -6.82
N ASN A 85 18.43 -4.37 -6.28
CA ASN A 85 18.58 -4.13 -4.84
C ASN A 85 17.24 -4.35 -4.16
N THR A 86 17.22 -5.07 -3.05
CA THR A 86 15.99 -5.25 -2.25
C THR A 86 15.71 -4.08 -1.31
N THR A 87 16.73 -3.25 -1.04
CA THR A 87 16.65 -2.16 -0.06
C THR A 87 16.41 -0.83 -0.77
N ILE A 88 15.38 -0.12 -0.32
CA ILE A 88 15.11 1.25 -0.76
C ILE A 88 15.96 2.21 0.09
N PRO A 89 16.77 3.11 -0.50
CA PRO A 89 17.53 4.08 0.27
C PRO A 89 16.60 5.00 1.07
N GLN A 90 16.86 5.16 2.37
CA GLN A 90 16.03 6.04 3.22
C GLN A 90 16.01 7.49 2.68
N GLN A 91 17.14 7.98 2.18
CA GLN A 91 17.22 9.30 1.55
C GLN A 91 16.24 9.48 0.38
N LEU A 92 15.95 8.42 -0.39
CA LEU A 92 14.97 8.50 -1.48
C LEU A 92 13.56 8.75 -0.93
N ILE A 93 13.21 8.09 0.18
CA ILE A 93 11.93 8.26 0.85
C ILE A 93 11.85 9.68 1.40
N ASP A 94 12.91 10.14 2.06
CA ASP A 94 12.98 11.47 2.66
C ASP A 94 12.83 12.57 1.59
N ASP A 95 13.58 12.47 0.48
CA ASP A 95 13.53 13.43 -0.62
C ASP A 95 12.12 13.53 -1.25
N ILE A 96 11.42 12.41 -1.40
CA ILE A 96 10.03 12.39 -1.90
C ILE A 96 9.07 12.95 -0.85
N SER A 97 9.30 12.69 0.44
CA SER A 97 8.42 13.13 1.53
C SER A 97 8.37 14.65 1.69
N PHE A 98 9.43 15.36 1.28
CA PHE A 98 9.48 16.83 1.31
C PHE A 98 8.74 17.50 0.15
N LEU A 99 8.22 16.74 -0.82
CA LEU A 99 7.49 17.32 -1.93
C LEU A 99 6.10 17.81 -1.49
N PRO A 100 5.68 19.02 -1.92
CA PRO A 100 4.44 19.63 -1.45
C PRO A 100 3.16 18.90 -1.92
N ASN A 101 3.25 18.06 -2.95
CA ASN A 101 2.13 17.26 -3.46
C ASN A 101 2.06 15.85 -2.82
N VAL A 102 2.97 15.52 -1.91
CA VAL A 102 3.02 14.22 -1.21
C VAL A 102 2.47 14.38 0.20
N VAL A 103 1.50 13.53 0.57
CA VAL A 103 0.99 13.43 1.95
C VAL A 103 1.89 12.53 2.77
N TYR A 104 2.26 11.37 2.20
CA TYR A 104 3.23 10.46 2.78
C TYR A 104 3.84 9.57 1.70
N VAL A 105 5.02 9.05 2.00
CA VAL A 105 5.70 7.99 1.26
C VAL A 105 6.36 7.04 2.26
N HIS A 106 6.27 5.75 2.01
CA HIS A 106 7.01 4.75 2.78
C HIS A 106 7.29 3.52 1.91
N GLU A 107 8.24 2.69 2.35
CA GLU A 107 8.44 1.37 1.78
C GLU A 107 7.20 0.50 2.02
N GLY A 108 6.75 -0.18 0.97
CA GLY A 108 5.65 -1.12 1.07
C GLY A 108 6.07 -2.40 1.79
N GLN A 109 5.53 -2.59 3.00
CA GLN A 109 5.72 -3.81 3.78
C GLN A 109 4.72 -4.88 3.33
N ILE A 110 5.13 -6.15 3.33
CA ILE A 110 4.27 -7.32 3.01
C ILE A 110 3.67 -7.90 4.31
N THR A 111 3.58 -7.08 5.35
CA THR A 111 2.78 -7.40 6.52
C THR A 111 1.37 -6.91 6.28
N THR A 112 0.40 -7.75 6.63
CA THR A 112 -1.05 -7.50 6.62
C THR A 112 -1.40 -6.02 6.68
N SER A 113 -2.14 -5.53 5.68
CA SER A 113 -2.55 -4.13 5.60
C SER A 113 -3.17 -3.66 6.92
N ASP A 114 -2.45 -2.79 7.62
CA ASP A 114 -3.07 -1.97 8.65
C ASP A 114 -4.07 -1.06 7.93
N ILE A 115 -5.34 -1.36 8.12
CA ILE A 115 -6.43 -0.45 7.79
C ILE A 115 -6.12 0.85 8.54
N PRO A 116 -6.08 2.03 7.88
CA PRO A 116 -5.83 3.28 8.57
C PRO A 116 -6.83 3.40 9.71
N ARG A 117 -6.32 3.34 10.94
CA ARG A 117 -7.11 3.47 12.15
C ARG A 117 -7.58 4.91 12.20
N GLN A 118 -8.72 5.17 11.57
CA GLN A 118 -9.44 6.41 11.79
C GLN A 118 -9.71 6.48 13.29
N GLU A 119 -9.36 7.61 13.89
CA GLU A 119 -9.76 7.96 15.25
C GLU A 119 -11.29 8.03 15.31
N LEU A 120 -11.92 6.88 15.51
CA LEU A 120 -13.28 6.73 16.01
C LEU A 120 -13.16 6.03 17.36
N ALA A 121 -12.45 6.69 18.27
CA ALA A 121 -12.52 6.38 19.69
C ALA A 121 -13.78 7.04 20.26
N ALA A 122 -14.94 6.42 20.05
CA ALA A 122 -16.07 6.51 20.96
C ALA A 122 -17.08 5.40 20.63
N THR A 123 -17.29 4.50 21.62
CA THR A 123 -18.47 3.62 21.80
C THR A 123 -18.69 2.54 20.71
N GLN A 124 -18.80 1.23 20.96
CA GLN A 124 -19.20 0.42 22.12
C GLN A 124 -18.65 -1.01 21.94
N SER A 125 -18.24 -1.62 23.05
CA SER A 125 -17.96 -3.05 23.17
C SER A 125 -19.25 -3.86 23.08
N LEU A 126 -19.40 -4.76 22.10
CA LEU A 126 -20.32 -5.89 22.17
C LEU A 126 -19.80 -7.12 21.38
N SER A 127 -19.42 -8.12 22.18
CA SER A 127 -19.40 -9.57 21.96
C SER A 127 -18.76 -10.16 20.69
N SER A 128 -17.66 -10.85 20.93
CA SER A 128 -17.20 -12.06 20.26
C SER A 128 -18.32 -13.08 20.00
N LYS A 129 -18.75 -13.22 18.75
CA LYS A 129 -19.40 -14.42 18.17
C LYS A 129 -19.61 -14.15 16.70
N TYR A 130 -18.64 -14.56 15.88
CA TYR A 130 -18.71 -14.91 14.44
C TYR A 130 -17.28 -14.96 13.92
N SER A 131 -16.48 -15.86 14.48
CA SER A 131 -15.18 -16.27 13.95
C SER A 131 -15.32 -17.72 13.50
N ASP A 132 -16.04 -17.97 12.42
CA ASP A 132 -16.03 -19.27 11.78
C ASP A 132 -16.08 -19.08 10.26
N ASN A 133 -15.11 -19.73 9.60
CA ASN A 133 -14.95 -19.91 8.17
C ASN A 133 -14.22 -18.80 7.40
N ALA A 134 -12.90 -18.81 7.47
CA ALA A 134 -12.09 -19.31 6.35
C ALA A 134 -10.61 -19.15 6.68
N ILE A 135 -9.91 -20.27 6.85
CA ILE A 135 -8.69 -20.62 6.10
C ILE A 135 -8.16 -21.91 6.74
N TYR A 136 -8.31 -22.98 5.98
CA TYR A 136 -7.77 -24.30 6.25
C TYR A 136 -6.24 -24.24 6.34
N LEU A 137 -5.69 -24.44 7.53
CA LEU A 137 -4.34 -24.98 7.71
C LEU A 137 -4.44 -26.17 8.64
N LYS A 138 -4.50 -27.34 8.01
CA LYS A 138 -4.38 -28.64 8.66
C LYS A 138 -2.97 -28.79 9.23
N GLU A 139 -2.94 -29.27 10.47
CA GLU A 139 -1.92 -30.19 11.00
C GLU A 139 -0.54 -29.60 11.33
N GLY A 140 -0.42 -29.10 12.56
CA GLY A 140 0.83 -28.95 13.30
C GLY A 140 0.62 -29.42 14.74
N HIS A 141 0.84 -30.71 14.97
CA HIS A 141 0.65 -31.42 16.24
C HIS A 141 1.83 -31.18 17.21
N LEU A 142 1.51 -31.11 18.52
CA LEU A 142 2.24 -31.66 19.69
C LEU A 142 2.90 -30.72 20.73
N TRP A 143 2.36 -30.86 21.97
CA TRP A 143 3.00 -30.96 23.30
C TRP A 143 3.76 -29.73 23.86
N THR A 144 3.52 -29.22 25.08
CA THR A 144 3.31 -29.90 26.38
C THR A 144 2.54 -29.00 27.36
N LYS A 145 1.85 -29.63 28.33
CA LYS A 145 1.23 -28.98 29.49
C LYS A 145 2.29 -28.73 30.58
N GLY A 146 2.45 -27.49 31.01
CA GLY A 146 3.10 -27.14 32.27
C GLY A 146 2.08 -26.48 33.19
N HIS A 147 1.64 -27.18 34.24
CA HIS A 147 0.90 -26.59 35.36
C HIS A 147 1.91 -25.92 36.31
N PRO A 148 1.70 -24.64 36.71
CA PRO A 148 2.21 -24.14 37.98
C PRO A 148 1.25 -24.59 39.11
N ARG A 149 1.85 -24.99 40.22
CA ARG A 149 1.22 -25.50 41.45
C ARG A 149 0.37 -24.43 42.15
N ASP A 150 -0.69 -24.88 42.81
CA ASP A 150 -0.96 -24.68 44.24
C ASP A 150 -1.87 -25.80 44.77
#